data_AF-A0A4Q5TEL2-F1
#
_entry.id   AF-A0A4Q5TEL2-F1
#
_cell.length_a   1.000
_cell.length_b   1.000
_cell.length_c   1.000
_cell.angle_alpha   90.00
_cell.angle_beta   90.00
_cell.angle_gamma   90.00
#
_symmetry.space_group_name_H-M   'P 1'
#
loop_
_entity.id
_entity.type
_entity.pdbx_description
1 polymer ?
#
loop_
_entity_poly.entity_id
_entity_poly.type
_entity_poly.pdbx_seq_one_letter_code
_entity_poly.pdbx_strand_id
1 'polypeptide(L)'
;MKSALLYIFLIPFMFSCGNKMQCERHYLPKGFLGKVTIVYAVKNGQDSIDQNGCIVYHVPKSGLCLSSFKLKSGVADPNKTFLFFECVDSSCATVIREFDYQDYLIDSVHLKGRKFVFFTGSGYKDLDGRSPTYFFEYAVDLGSNHANYGPSYTN
;
A
#
# COMPACT_ATOMS: atom_id res chain seq x y z
N MET A 1 -12.77 3.31 66.31
CA MET A 1 -11.69 2.50 65.68
C MET A 1 -12.07 2.37 64.21
N LYS A 2 -11.44 3.15 63.31
CA LYS A 2 -10.36 2.71 62.40
C LYS A 2 -10.74 1.34 61.77
N SER A 3 -11.10 1.23 60.50
CA SER A 3 -10.35 1.74 59.36
C SER A 3 -11.23 1.90 58.12
N ALA A 4 -11.01 3.02 57.43
CA ALA A 4 -11.41 3.22 56.05
C ALA A 4 -10.66 2.21 55.15
N LEU A 5 -11.39 1.45 54.33
CA LEU A 5 -10.82 0.76 53.18
C LEU A 5 -11.37 1.43 51.93
N LEU A 6 -10.65 2.51 51.60
CA LEU A 6 -10.66 3.22 50.35
C LEU A 6 -10.17 2.26 49.24
N TYR A 7 -11.08 1.67 48.47
CA TYR A 7 -10.69 0.96 47.24
C TYR A 7 -10.52 1.98 46.11
N ILE A 8 -9.29 2.47 46.01
CA ILE A 8 -8.78 3.18 44.84
C ILE A 8 -8.78 2.22 43.64
N PHE A 9 -9.57 2.57 42.63
CA PHE A 9 -9.21 2.63 41.21
C PHE A 9 -8.44 1.45 40.61
N LEU A 10 -9.14 0.66 39.79
CA LEU A 10 -8.53 -0.09 38.70
C LEU A 10 -9.42 0.07 37.47
N ILE A 11 -9.24 1.19 36.77
CA ILE A 11 -9.69 1.34 35.39
C ILE A 11 -8.80 0.40 34.55
N PRO A 12 -9.33 -0.65 33.90
CA PRO A 12 -8.58 -1.28 32.82
C PRO A 12 -8.76 -0.42 31.58
N PHE A 13 -8.01 0.69 31.49
CA PHE A 13 -7.79 1.38 30.22
C PHE A 13 -6.62 0.66 29.54
N MET A 14 -6.82 -0.63 29.27
CA MET A 14 -5.80 -1.48 28.67
C MET A 14 -6.00 -1.44 27.16
N PHE A 15 -5.28 -0.52 26.54
CA PHE A 15 -4.74 -0.60 25.18
C PHE A 15 -5.72 -0.95 24.05
N SER A 16 -6.43 0.08 23.55
CA SER A 16 -6.74 0.11 22.12
C SER A 16 -5.42 0.30 21.37
N CYS A 17 -4.68 -0.79 21.18
CA CYS A 17 -3.58 -0.85 20.25
C CYS A 17 -4.23 -0.72 18.87
N GLY A 18 -4.22 0.49 18.29
CA GLY A 18 -4.65 0.69 16.92
C GLY A 18 -3.85 -0.26 16.04
N ASN A 19 -4.51 -1.27 15.47
CA ASN A 19 -3.85 -2.27 14.63
C ASN A 19 -3.21 -1.53 13.45
N LYS A 20 -1.89 -1.38 13.46
CA LYS A 20 -1.15 -0.86 12.30
C LYS A 20 -1.21 -1.90 11.20
N MET A 21 -1.37 -1.43 9.97
CA MET A 21 -1.29 -2.30 8.82
C MET A 21 0.13 -2.88 8.70
N GLN A 22 0.24 -4.14 8.25
CA GLN A 22 1.52 -4.76 7.96
C GLN A 22 2.19 -4.01 6.81
N CYS A 23 3.49 -3.72 6.92
CA CYS A 23 4.23 -3.05 5.86
C CYS A 23 4.29 -3.92 4.59
N GLU A 24 4.39 -3.26 3.45
CA GLU A 24 4.44 -3.84 2.11
C GLU A 24 5.55 -3.17 1.29
N ARG A 25 6.29 -3.99 0.54
CA ARG A 25 7.30 -3.53 -0.42
C ARG A 25 6.92 -3.97 -1.82
N HIS A 26 6.84 -3.00 -2.71
CA HIS A 26 6.41 -3.15 -4.08
C HIS A 26 7.61 -2.93 -5.00
N TYR A 27 8.09 -4.01 -5.60
CA TYR A 27 9.23 -4.02 -6.51
C TYR A 27 8.74 -3.99 -7.96
N LEU A 28 8.90 -2.84 -8.60
CA LEU A 28 8.48 -2.57 -9.96
C LEU A 28 9.62 -2.85 -10.95
N PRO A 29 9.33 -3.39 -12.13
CA PRO A 29 10.36 -3.60 -13.14
C PRO A 29 10.85 -2.25 -13.69
N LYS A 30 12.13 -2.20 -14.10
CA LYS A 30 12.72 -1.00 -14.72
C LYS A 30 11.82 -0.43 -15.81
N GLY A 31 11.58 0.87 -15.75
CA GLY A 31 10.80 1.58 -16.76
C GLY A 31 9.29 1.36 -16.67
N PHE A 32 8.78 0.65 -15.64
CA PHE A 32 7.34 0.46 -15.48
C PHE A 32 6.60 1.80 -15.38
N LEU A 33 5.53 1.92 -16.16
CA LEU A 33 4.54 2.98 -16.18
C LEU A 33 3.18 2.34 -16.42
N GLY A 34 2.13 2.86 -15.79
CA GLY A 34 0.77 2.34 -15.89
C GLY A 34 0.24 1.80 -14.57
N LYS A 35 -0.84 1.04 -14.63
CA LYS A 35 -1.57 0.57 -13.45
C LYS A 35 -1.00 -0.73 -12.92
N VAL A 36 -0.89 -0.82 -11.59
CA VAL A 36 -0.66 -2.04 -10.83
C VAL A 36 -1.94 -2.42 -10.10
N THR A 37 -2.29 -3.70 -10.17
CA THR A 37 -3.39 -4.30 -9.41
C THR A 37 -2.83 -5.45 -8.58
N ILE A 38 -2.86 -5.31 -7.26
CA ILE A 38 -2.59 -6.39 -6.32
C ILE A 38 -3.91 -7.08 -5.98
N VAL A 39 -3.99 -8.39 -6.21
CA VAL A 39 -5.16 -9.22 -5.90
C VAL A 39 -4.79 -10.13 -4.72
N TYR A 40 -5.53 -10.03 -3.62
CA TYR A 40 -5.23 -10.73 -2.37
C TYR A 40 -5.87 -12.12 -2.30
N ALA A 41 -5.45 -12.97 -1.35
CA ALA A 41 -6.03 -14.28 -1.07
C ALA A 41 -6.15 -15.24 -2.28
N VAL A 42 -5.25 -15.10 -3.27
CA VAL A 42 -5.22 -15.96 -4.46
C VAL A 42 -4.37 -17.19 -4.18
N LYS A 43 -4.93 -18.38 -4.42
CA LYS A 43 -4.17 -19.64 -4.32
C LYS A 43 -2.96 -19.61 -5.26
N ASN A 44 -1.78 -19.96 -4.73
CA ASN A 44 -0.49 -19.92 -5.43
C ASN A 44 -0.06 -18.50 -5.85
N GLY A 45 -0.60 -17.44 -5.23
CA GLY A 45 -0.05 -16.09 -5.35
C GLY A 45 1.27 -15.94 -4.60
N GLN A 46 1.94 -14.81 -4.78
CA GLN A 46 3.15 -14.46 -4.06
C GLN A 46 2.90 -14.44 -2.54
N ASP A 47 3.82 -15.03 -1.79
CA ASP A 47 3.75 -15.23 -0.33
C ASP A 47 5.05 -14.84 0.39
N SER A 48 5.88 -14.02 -0.28
CA SER A 48 7.18 -13.61 0.23
C SER A 48 7.09 -12.53 1.31
N ILE A 49 7.94 -12.65 2.33
CA ILE A 49 8.13 -11.68 3.41
C ILE A 49 9.63 -11.42 3.53
N ASP A 50 10.04 -10.18 3.78
CA ASP A 50 11.45 -9.87 4.03
C ASP A 50 11.87 -10.09 5.50
N GLN A 51 13.16 -9.86 5.79
CA GLN A 51 13.72 -9.92 7.14
C GLN A 51 13.04 -9.01 8.19
N ASN A 52 12.39 -7.92 7.77
CA ASN A 52 11.67 -7.01 8.66
C ASN A 52 10.18 -7.35 8.81
N GLY A 53 9.71 -8.45 8.22
CA GLY A 53 8.33 -8.88 8.33
C GLY A 53 7.36 -8.18 7.38
N CYS A 54 7.84 -7.40 6.40
CA CYS A 54 6.95 -6.79 5.42
C CYS A 54 6.66 -7.75 4.27
N ILE A 55 5.44 -7.67 3.74
CA ILE A 55 5.05 -8.41 2.54
C ILE A 55 5.84 -7.87 1.35
N VAL A 56 6.31 -8.77 0.49
CA VAL A 56 7.08 -8.43 -0.71
C VAL A 56 6.28 -8.79 -1.95
N TYR A 57 6.07 -7.80 -2.82
CA TYR A 57 5.47 -7.98 -4.14
C TYR A 57 6.48 -7.68 -5.23
N HIS A 58 6.78 -8.68 -6.04
CA HIS A 58 7.49 -8.50 -7.32
C HIS A 58 6.45 -8.26 -8.40
N VAL A 59 6.24 -7.00 -8.76
CA VAL A 59 5.21 -6.62 -9.73
C VAL A 59 5.67 -7.08 -11.13
N PRO A 60 4.87 -7.89 -11.85
CA PRO A 60 5.22 -8.26 -13.21
C PRO A 60 5.04 -7.09 -14.17
N LYS A 61 5.65 -7.19 -15.37
CA LYS A 61 5.49 -6.16 -16.42
C LYS A 61 4.04 -5.90 -16.83
N SER A 62 3.12 -6.84 -16.59
CA SER A 62 1.68 -6.68 -16.83
C SER A 62 0.98 -5.79 -15.80
N GLY A 63 1.59 -5.51 -14.65
CA GLY A 63 0.98 -4.79 -13.55
C GLY A 63 0.02 -5.62 -12.68
N LEU A 64 -0.34 -6.85 -13.09
CA LEU A 64 -1.22 -7.73 -12.30
C LEU A 64 -0.41 -8.62 -11.35
N CYS A 65 -0.45 -8.32 -10.05
CA CYS A 65 0.23 -9.10 -9.02
C CYS A 65 -0.80 -9.91 -8.21
N LEU A 66 -0.59 -11.23 -8.12
CA LEU A 66 -1.43 -12.12 -7.33
C LEU A 66 -0.72 -12.42 -6.01
N SER A 67 -1.41 -12.24 -4.89
CA SER A 67 -0.91 -12.43 -3.53
C SER A 67 -1.67 -13.53 -2.82
N SER A 68 -0.96 -14.41 -2.13
CA SER A 68 -1.56 -15.42 -1.25
C SER A 68 -1.98 -14.82 0.11
N PHE A 69 -1.47 -13.64 0.46
CA PHE A 69 -1.82 -12.98 1.71
C PHE A 69 -3.27 -12.51 1.71
N LYS A 70 -3.92 -12.63 2.87
CA LYS A 70 -5.18 -11.94 3.13
C LYS A 70 -4.88 -10.48 3.47
N LEU A 71 -5.74 -9.57 3.02
CA LEU A 71 -5.66 -8.18 3.45
C LEU A 71 -5.79 -8.12 4.98
N LYS A 72 -4.80 -7.52 5.64
CA LYS A 72 -4.90 -7.21 7.06
C LYS A 72 -5.41 -5.79 7.22
N SER A 73 -6.55 -5.65 7.89
CA SER A 73 -7.10 -4.34 8.25
C SER A 73 -6.19 -3.64 9.26
N GLY A 74 -5.94 -2.36 9.04
CA GLY A 74 -5.21 -1.53 9.98
C GLY A 74 -5.04 -0.11 9.49
N VAL A 75 -4.47 0.75 10.33
CA VAL A 75 -4.10 2.11 9.94
C VAL A 75 -2.81 2.04 9.12
N ALA A 76 -2.86 2.54 7.89
CA ALA A 76 -1.66 2.73 7.06
C ALA A 76 -0.99 4.06 7.43
N ASP A 77 0.31 4.01 7.69
CA ASP A 77 1.20 5.17 7.85
C ASP A 77 1.86 5.47 6.49
N PRO A 78 1.62 6.65 5.89
CA PRO A 78 2.19 7.05 4.60
C PRO A 78 3.71 6.91 4.57
N ASN A 79 4.29 6.49 3.44
CA ASN A 79 5.74 6.29 3.27
C ASN A 79 6.38 5.30 4.25
N LYS A 80 5.58 4.52 5.00
CA LYS A 80 6.07 3.43 5.89
C LYS A 80 5.35 2.13 5.65
N THR A 81 4.03 2.20 5.41
CA THR A 81 3.20 1.02 5.16
C THR A 81 3.40 0.53 3.75
N PHE A 82 3.42 1.42 2.77
CA PHE A 82 3.68 1.08 1.38
C PHE A 82 4.99 1.72 0.94
N LEU A 83 5.94 0.89 0.50
CA LEU A 83 7.20 1.34 -0.06
C LEU A 83 7.35 0.81 -1.47
N PHE A 84 7.70 1.68 -2.41
CA PHE A 84 7.80 1.36 -3.82
C PHE A 84 9.25 1.47 -4.28
N PHE A 85 9.72 0.48 -5.02
CA PHE A 85 11.10 0.38 -5.48
C PHE A 85 11.11 0.10 -6.98
N GLU A 86 11.96 0.78 -7.73
CA GLU A 86 12.30 0.39 -9.09
C GLU A 86 13.51 -0.56 -9.08
N CYS A 87 13.35 -1.70 -9.74
CA CYS A 87 14.41 -2.69 -9.93
C CYS A 87 15.10 -2.47 -11.28
N VAL A 88 16.41 -2.25 -11.26
CA VAL A 88 17.30 -2.25 -12.41
C VAL A 88 18.13 -3.54 -12.35
N ASP A 89 17.89 -4.43 -13.30
CA ASP A 89 18.47 -5.78 -13.33
C ASP A 89 18.14 -6.56 -12.03
N SER A 90 19.15 -6.91 -11.22
CA SER A 90 18.98 -7.57 -9.91
C SER A 90 19.03 -6.60 -8.71
N SER A 91 19.20 -5.30 -8.95
CA SER A 91 19.33 -4.28 -7.91
C SER A 91 18.09 -3.41 -7.83
N CYS A 92 17.42 -3.40 -6.69
CA CYS A 92 16.24 -2.58 -6.43
C CYS A 92 16.59 -1.48 -5.43
N ALA A 93 17.27 -0.43 -5.92
CA ALA A 93 17.85 0.61 -5.06
C ALA A 93 17.10 1.96 -5.12
N THR A 94 16.25 2.18 -6.11
CA THR A 94 15.58 3.48 -6.28
C THR A 94 14.20 3.46 -5.64
N VAL A 95 14.07 4.13 -4.49
CA VAL A 95 12.77 4.36 -3.85
C VAL A 95 11.96 5.32 -4.71
N ILE A 96 10.76 4.89 -5.12
CA ILE A 96 9.76 5.75 -5.74
C ILE A 96 8.94 6.34 -4.59
N ARG A 97 8.92 7.66 -4.45
CA ARG A 97 8.17 8.31 -3.36
C ARG A 97 6.67 8.16 -3.60
N GLU A 98 5.97 7.74 -2.54
CA GLU A 98 4.52 7.82 -2.45
C GLU A 98 4.13 9.28 -2.24
N PHE A 99 3.09 9.75 -2.93
CA PHE A 99 2.71 11.16 -2.90
C PHE A 99 1.81 11.52 -1.72
N ASP A 100 2.16 12.60 -1.03
CA ASP A 100 1.16 13.53 -0.47
C ASP A 100 0.69 14.45 -1.61
N TYR A 101 -0.63 14.58 -1.79
CA TYR A 101 -1.24 15.39 -2.85
C TYR A 101 -0.74 16.84 -2.87
N GLN A 102 -0.37 17.41 -1.71
CA GLN A 102 0.15 18.78 -1.62
C GLN A 102 1.55 18.92 -2.24
N ASP A 103 2.41 17.89 -2.12
CA ASP A 103 3.76 17.91 -2.68
C ASP A 103 3.73 17.82 -4.23
N TYR A 104 2.67 17.25 -4.81
CA TYR A 104 2.51 17.11 -6.27
C TYR A 104 2.32 18.43 -7.00
N LEU A 105 1.50 19.33 -6.45
CA LEU A 105 1.22 20.62 -7.08
C LEU A 105 2.47 21.50 -7.13
N ILE A 106 3.37 21.33 -6.15
CA ILE A 106 4.63 22.05 -6.07
C ILE A 106 5.68 21.39 -7.00
N ASP A 107 5.76 20.06 -7.04
CA ASP A 107 6.82 19.35 -7.76
C ASP A 107 6.55 19.13 -9.27
N SER A 108 5.30 18.96 -9.69
CA SER A 108 4.95 18.70 -11.11
C SER A 108 5.32 19.85 -12.06
N VAL A 109 5.42 21.08 -11.53
CA VAL A 109 5.86 22.28 -12.27
C VAL A 109 7.38 22.33 -12.42
N HIS A 110 8.15 21.74 -11.50
CA HIS A 110 9.60 21.91 -11.41
C HIS A 110 10.44 20.65 -11.66
N LEU A 111 9.83 19.45 -11.68
CA LEU A 111 10.56 18.16 -11.72
C LEU A 111 10.03 17.20 -12.79
N LYS A 112 10.07 17.63 -14.05
CA LYS A 112 9.78 16.75 -15.20
C LYS A 112 10.70 15.51 -15.19
N GLY A 113 10.11 14.32 -15.30
CA GLY A 113 10.85 13.06 -15.46
C GLY A 113 11.07 12.24 -14.18
N ARG A 114 10.53 12.66 -13.03
CA ARG A 114 10.47 11.81 -11.83
C ARG A 114 9.28 10.85 -11.89
N LYS A 115 9.47 9.62 -11.41
CA LYS A 115 8.41 8.63 -11.25
C LYS A 115 7.64 8.84 -9.97
N PHE A 116 6.34 8.66 -10.06
CA PHE A 116 5.38 8.86 -8.98
C PHE A 116 4.41 7.69 -8.89
N VAL A 117 3.96 7.39 -7.67
CA VAL A 117 2.93 6.38 -7.39
C VAL A 117 1.67 7.06 -6.87
N PHE A 118 0.53 6.69 -7.43
CA PHE A 118 -0.78 7.24 -7.08
C PHE A 118 -1.74 6.13 -6.71
N PHE A 119 -2.37 6.20 -5.55
CA PHE A 119 -3.48 5.32 -5.24
C PHE A 119 -4.65 5.59 -6.21
N THR A 120 -5.20 4.53 -6.81
CA THR A 120 -6.29 4.64 -7.79
C THR A 120 -7.56 3.94 -7.36
N GLY A 121 -7.48 2.99 -6.43
CA GLY A 121 -8.68 2.35 -5.91
C GLY A 121 -8.38 1.10 -5.10
N SER A 122 -9.38 0.67 -4.34
CA SER A 122 -9.38 -0.63 -3.69
C SER A 122 -10.82 -1.10 -3.52
N GLY A 123 -11.03 -2.40 -3.38
CA GLY A 123 -12.37 -2.95 -3.22
C GLY A 123 -12.43 -4.44 -3.48
N TYR A 124 -13.63 -4.96 -3.61
CA TYR A 124 -13.86 -6.36 -3.98
C TYR A 124 -14.29 -6.43 -5.44
N LYS A 125 -13.71 -7.38 -6.18
CA LYS A 125 -14.13 -7.66 -7.55
C LYS A 125 -14.24 -9.16 -7.76
N ASP A 126 -15.25 -9.56 -8.51
CA ASP A 126 -15.34 -10.92 -9.04
C ASP A 126 -14.35 -11.06 -10.19
N LEU A 127 -13.33 -11.87 -9.97
CA LEU A 127 -12.37 -12.26 -11.00
C LEU A 127 -12.78 -13.64 -11.50
N ASP A 128 -13.26 -13.71 -12.74
CA ASP A 128 -13.55 -14.93 -13.49
C ASP A 128 -14.41 -15.97 -12.73
N GLY A 129 -15.54 -15.52 -12.16
CA GLY A 129 -16.53 -16.41 -11.53
C GLY A 129 -16.10 -17.03 -10.20
N ARG A 130 -15.00 -16.55 -9.59
CA ARG A 130 -14.59 -16.93 -8.23
C ARG A 130 -15.20 -15.97 -7.21
N SER A 131 -15.16 -16.36 -5.92
CA SER A 131 -15.60 -15.49 -4.82
C SER A 131 -14.93 -14.11 -4.88
N PRO A 132 -15.63 -13.04 -4.45
CA PRO A 132 -15.12 -11.68 -4.53
C PRO A 132 -13.75 -11.59 -3.88
N THR A 133 -12.77 -11.14 -4.65
CA THR A 133 -11.39 -11.04 -4.19
C THR A 133 -11.05 -9.57 -4.00
N TYR A 134 -10.45 -9.25 -2.86
CA TYR A 134 -10.04 -7.88 -2.59
C TYR A 134 -8.86 -7.50 -3.49
N PHE A 135 -8.90 -6.29 -4.03
CA PHE A 135 -7.83 -5.71 -4.82
C PHE A 135 -7.38 -4.36 -4.25
N PHE A 136 -6.12 -4.04 -4.48
CA PHE A 136 -5.52 -2.73 -4.25
C PHE A 136 -4.85 -2.26 -5.55
N GLU A 137 -5.17 -1.06 -5.99
CA GLU A 137 -4.71 -0.51 -7.26
C GLU A 137 -4.00 0.83 -7.09
N TYR A 138 -2.87 0.94 -7.78
CA TYR A 138 -2.11 2.19 -7.90
C TYR A 138 -1.56 2.37 -9.31
N ALA A 139 -1.32 3.61 -9.71
CA ALA A 139 -0.70 3.96 -10.99
C ALA A 139 0.73 4.46 -10.77
N VAL A 140 1.60 4.14 -11.73
CA VAL A 140 2.97 4.68 -11.83
C VAL A 140 3.05 5.57 -13.05
N ASP A 141 3.41 6.85 -12.88
CA ASP A 141 3.52 7.83 -13.97
C ASP A 141 4.71 8.76 -13.77
N LEU A 142 5.07 9.52 -14.81
CA LEU A 142 6.12 10.55 -14.77
C LEU A 142 5.61 11.95 -14.38
N GLY A 143 4.39 12.02 -13.82
CA GLY A 143 3.76 13.26 -13.37
C GLY A 143 3.14 14.12 -14.47
N SER A 144 2.96 13.55 -15.67
CA SER A 144 2.39 14.25 -16.82
C SER A 144 0.91 13.90 -17.07
N ASN A 145 0.38 12.83 -16.46
CA ASN A 145 -0.91 12.25 -16.84
C ASN A 145 -1.94 12.18 -15.69
N HIS A 146 -1.76 12.92 -14.59
CA HIS A 146 -2.66 12.86 -13.42
C HIS A 146 -4.14 13.13 -13.76
N ALA A 147 -4.44 14.00 -14.74
CA ALA A 147 -5.82 14.28 -15.16
C ALA A 147 -6.58 13.01 -15.63
N ASN A 148 -5.85 11.98 -16.05
CA ASN A 148 -6.42 10.69 -16.47
C ASN A 148 -6.70 9.73 -15.29
N TYR A 149 -6.22 10.05 -14.09
CA TYR A 149 -6.28 9.19 -12.90
C TYR A 149 -6.95 9.85 -11.69
N GLY A 150 -7.55 11.04 -11.89
CA GLY A 150 -8.19 11.79 -10.82
C GLY A 150 -9.25 10.96 -10.07
N PRO A 151 -9.48 11.27 -8.78
CA PRO A 151 -10.42 10.52 -7.96
C PRO A 151 -11.80 10.49 -8.63
N SER A 152 -12.27 9.30 -8.99
CA SER A 152 -13.71 9.08 -9.11
C SER A 152 -14.28 9.15 -7.70
N TYR A 153 -14.59 10.36 -7.24
CA TYR A 153 -15.50 10.56 -6.14
C TYR A 153 -16.86 10.03 -6.61
N THR A 154 -17.10 8.74 -6.42
CA THR A 154 -18.46 8.21 -6.42
C THR A 154 -19.14 8.78 -5.19
N ASN A 155 -20.08 9.71 -5.42
CA ASN A 155 -21.04 10.19 -4.43
C ASN A 155 -21.83 9.04 -3.80
#